data_AF-A6KDS6-F1
#
_entry.id   AF-A6KDS6-F1
#
_cell.length_a   1.000
_cell.length_b   1.000
_cell.length_c   1.000
_cell.angle_alpha   90.00
_cell.angle_beta   90.00
_cell.angle_gamma   90.00
#
_symmetry.space_group_name_H-M   'P 1'
#
loop_
_entity.id
_entity.type
_entity.pdbx_description
1 polymer ?
#
loop_
_entity_poly.entity_id
_entity_poly.type
_entity_poly.pdbx_seq_one_letter_code
_entity_poly.pdbx_strand_id
1 'polypeptide(L)'
;MKVGPAYALHFRVKYYSSEPNNLREEFTRYLFVLQLRHDILSGKLKCPYETAVELAALCLQAELGECELPEHTPELVSEFRFIPNQTEAMEFDIFQRWKE
;
A
#
# COMPACT_ATOMS: atom_id res chain seq x y z
N MET A 1 -25.45 21.51 -18.34
CA MET A 1 -24.37 22.29 -17.71
C MET A 1 -23.38 21.32 -17.06
N LYS A 2 -22.16 21.17 -17.60
CA LYS A 2 -21.10 20.42 -16.91
C LYS A 2 -20.46 21.35 -15.89
N VAL A 3 -20.98 21.33 -14.67
CA VAL A 3 -20.27 21.84 -13.51
C VAL A 3 -19.19 20.79 -13.21
N GLY A 4 -17.94 21.04 -13.60
CA GLY A 4 -16.81 20.31 -13.00
C GLY A 4 -16.85 20.52 -11.48
N PRO A 5 -16.44 19.55 -10.65
CA PRO A 5 -16.75 19.62 -9.22
C PRO A 5 -16.15 20.91 -8.63
N ALA A 6 -17.00 21.70 -7.98
CA ALA A 6 -16.61 22.96 -7.36
C ALA A 6 -15.48 22.70 -6.35
N TYR A 7 -14.32 23.35 -6.54
CA TYR A 7 -13.20 23.37 -5.59
C TYR A 7 -12.75 21.99 -5.03
N ALA A 8 -12.73 20.94 -5.85
CA ALA A 8 -12.21 19.63 -5.42
C ALA A 8 -10.68 19.66 -5.28
N LEU A 9 -10.19 19.55 -4.04
CA LEU A 9 -8.77 19.46 -3.72
C LEU A 9 -8.43 18.06 -3.23
N HIS A 10 -7.29 17.53 -3.68
CA HIS A 10 -6.76 16.25 -3.23
C HIS A 10 -5.49 16.50 -2.43
N PHE A 11 -5.46 16.01 -1.20
CA PHE A 11 -4.25 16.04 -0.39
C PHE A 11 -3.24 15.03 -0.94
N ARG A 12 -2.05 15.52 -1.32
CA ARG A 12 -1.01 14.74 -2.02
C ARG A 12 0.39 15.14 -1.57
N VAL A 13 1.33 14.20 -1.63
CA VAL A 13 2.76 14.53 -1.50
C VAL A 13 3.25 15.16 -2.81
N LYS A 14 3.87 16.34 -2.68
CA LYS A 14 4.49 17.04 -3.81
C LYS A 14 5.99 16.80 -3.91
N TYR A 15 6.67 16.64 -2.78
CA TYR A 15 8.11 16.42 -2.70
C TYR A 15 8.38 15.19 -1.85
N TYR A 16 9.07 14.21 -2.43
CA TYR A 16 9.45 12.98 -1.73
C TYR A 16 10.85 13.18 -1.14
N SER A 17 11.01 12.87 0.15
CA SER A 17 12.32 12.82 0.78
C SER A 17 13.07 11.57 0.33
N SER A 18 14.34 11.71 -0.05
CA SER A 18 15.23 10.58 -0.28
C SER A 18 15.54 9.80 1.01
N GLU A 19 15.31 10.43 2.16
CA GLU A 19 15.52 9.88 3.49
C GLU A 19 14.20 10.01 4.29
N PRO A 20 13.23 9.09 4.11
CA PRO A 20 11.93 9.18 4.79
C PRO A 20 12.06 9.10 6.32
N ASN A 21 13.14 8.50 6.84
CA ASN A 21 13.45 8.46 8.27
C ASN A 21 13.73 9.84 8.88
N ASN A 22 14.07 10.85 8.07
CA ASN A 22 14.29 12.22 8.54
C ASN A 22 12.97 12.98 8.79
N LEU A 23 11.83 12.43 8.37
CA LEU A 23 10.52 12.94 8.75
C LEU A 23 10.34 12.72 10.24
N ARG A 24 10.32 13.79 11.03
CA ARG A 24 10.27 13.73 12.50
C ARG A 24 8.97 13.09 13.01
N GLU A 25 7.86 13.47 12.39
CA GLU A 25 6.52 13.08 12.83
C GLU A 25 6.08 11.77 12.18
N GLU A 26 5.60 10.86 13.01
CA GLU A 26 5.05 9.57 12.58
C GLU A 26 3.85 9.73 11.65
N PHE A 27 2.97 10.69 11.95
CA PHE A 27 1.81 10.99 11.12
C PHE A 27 2.22 11.40 9.70
N THR A 28 3.27 12.21 9.56
CA THR A 28 3.79 12.61 8.25
C THR A 28 4.38 11.41 7.49
N ARG A 29 5.07 10.48 8.19
CA ARG A 29 5.54 9.22 7.58
C ARG A 29 4.38 8.36 7.09
N TYR A 30 3.31 8.25 7.88
CA TYR A 30 2.11 7.51 7.50
C TYR A 30 1.46 8.10 6.24
N LEU A 31 1.30 9.42 6.15
CA LEU A 31 0.78 10.08 4.94
C LEU A 31 1.64 9.81 3.70
N PHE A 32 2.97 9.73 3.86
CA PHE A 32 3.89 9.34 2.79
C PHE A 32 3.65 7.90 2.34
N VAL A 33 3.51 6.95 3.28
CA VAL A 33 3.19 5.56 2.98
C VAL A 33 1.87 5.47 2.19
N LEU A 34 0.83 6.18 2.62
CA LEU A 34 -0.45 6.21 1.91
C LEU A 34 -0.32 6.75 0.48
N GLN A 35 0.47 7.81 0.27
CA GLN A 35 0.70 8.32 -1.07
C GLN A 35 1.46 7.33 -1.95
N LEU A 36 2.49 6.67 -1.42
CA LEU A 36 3.25 5.65 -2.14
C LEU A 36 2.36 4.45 -2.51
N ARG A 37 1.53 3.97 -1.57
CA ARG A 37 0.56 2.90 -1.82
C ARG A 37 -0.38 3.28 -2.97
N HIS A 38 -0.88 4.51 -2.98
CA HIS A 38 -1.71 5.02 -4.06
C HIS A 38 -0.96 5.13 -5.39
N ASP A 39 0.29 5.57 -5.38
CA ASP A 39 1.10 5.72 -6.60
C ASP A 39 1.45 4.35 -7.21
N ILE A 40 1.71 3.32 -6.39
CA ILE A 40 1.92 1.94 -6.85
C ILE A 40 0.61 1.38 -7.44
N LEU A 41 -0.50 1.49 -6.70
CA LEU A 41 -1.79 0.98 -7.14
C LEU A 41 -2.27 1.64 -8.44
N SER A 42 -2.06 2.95 -8.60
CA SER A 42 -2.41 3.68 -9.83
C SER A 42 -1.45 3.42 -11.00
N GLY A 43 -0.35 2.69 -10.77
CA GLY A 43 0.68 2.41 -11.77
C GLY A 43 1.60 3.59 -12.08
N LYS A 44 1.47 4.72 -11.35
CA LYS A 44 2.34 5.89 -11.48
C LYS A 44 3.76 5.57 -11.00
N LEU A 45 3.88 4.78 -9.94
CA LEU A 45 5.14 4.27 -9.43
C LEU A 45 5.29 2.79 -9.81
N LYS A 46 6.27 2.50 -10.67
CA LYS A 46 6.60 1.11 -11.02
C LYS A 46 7.31 0.47 -9.85
N CYS A 47 6.82 -0.70 -9.44
CA CYS A 47 7.39 -1.49 -8.36
C CYS A 47 7.76 -2.89 -8.90
N PRO A 48 9.00 -3.37 -8.68
CA PRO A 48 9.35 -4.76 -8.95
C PRO A 48 8.45 -5.72 -8.15
N TYR A 49 8.24 -6.93 -8.68
CA TYR A 49 7.34 -7.92 -8.08
C TYR A 49 7.70 -8.21 -6.61
N GLU A 50 8.94 -8.58 -6.33
CA GLU A 50 9.41 -8.92 -4.98
C GLU A 50 9.19 -7.78 -3.98
N THR A 51 9.51 -6.55 -4.40
CA THR A 51 9.31 -5.36 -3.56
C THR A 51 7.83 -5.07 -3.34
N ALA A 52 6.99 -5.29 -4.34
CA ALA A 52 5.54 -5.10 -4.20
C ALA A 52 4.94 -6.11 -3.20
N VAL A 53 5.39 -7.37 -3.25
CA VAL A 53 4.99 -8.41 -2.31
C VAL A 53 5.41 -8.03 -0.88
N GLU A 54 6.65 -7.59 -0.69
CA GLU A 54 7.15 -7.16 0.62
C GLU A 54 6.39 -5.95 1.17
N LEU A 55 6.17 -4.92 0.34
CA LEU A 55 5.41 -3.74 0.74
C LEU A 55 3.95 -4.06 1.07
N ALA A 56 3.32 -4.97 0.34
CA ALA A 56 1.96 -5.40 0.60
C ALA A 56 1.86 -6.16 1.94
N ALA A 57 2.78 -7.07 2.22
CA ALA A 57 2.85 -7.77 3.50
C ALA A 57 3.06 -6.80 4.67
N LEU A 58 3.97 -5.82 4.54
CA LEU A 58 4.16 -4.77 5.55
C LEU A 58 2.91 -3.90 5.73
N CYS A 59 2.13 -3.66 4.67
CA CYS A 59 0.85 -2.96 4.77
C CYS A 59 -0.18 -3.79 5.55
N LEU A 60 -0.28 -5.09 5.30
CA LEU A 60 -1.16 -5.97 6.07
C LEU A 60 -0.75 -5.99 7.54
N GLN A 61 0.54 -6.12 7.82
CA GLN A 61 1.10 -6.06 9.18
C GLN A 61 0.71 -4.76 9.90
N ALA A 62 0.78 -3.62 9.20
CA ALA A 62 0.45 -2.33 9.78
C ALA A 62 -1.06 -2.15 10.06
N GLU A 63 -1.93 -2.79 9.27
CA GLU A 63 -3.40 -2.62 9.36
C GLU A 63 -4.06 -3.70 10.24
N LEU A 64 -3.54 -4.93 10.20
CA LEU A 64 -4.12 -6.12 10.85
C LEU A 64 -3.25 -6.68 11.98
N GLY A 65 -1.99 -6.26 12.09
CA GLY A 65 -1.04 -6.83 13.05
C GLY A 65 -0.40 -8.13 12.55
N GLU A 66 0.11 -8.92 13.49
CA GLU A 66 0.77 -10.21 13.20
C GLU A 66 -0.18 -11.21 12.52
N CYS A 67 0.36 -12.04 11.65
CA CYS A 67 -0.45 -13.04 10.96
C CYS A 67 -0.88 -14.19 11.91
N GLU A 68 -2.15 -14.20 12.36
CA GLU A 68 -2.72 -15.26 13.20
C GLU A 68 -3.48 -16.33 12.39
N LEU A 69 -3.01 -17.58 12.44
CA LEU A 69 -3.71 -18.74 11.85
C LEU A 69 -4.64 -19.38 12.89
N PRO A 70 -5.86 -19.83 12.53
CA PRO A 70 -6.41 -19.95 11.18
C PRO A 70 -7.26 -18.75 10.72
N GLU A 71 -7.28 -17.64 11.47
CA GLU A 71 -8.15 -16.49 11.19
C GLU A 71 -7.75 -15.76 9.91
N HIS A 72 -6.46 -15.58 9.68
CA HIS A 72 -5.94 -14.99 8.45
C HIS A 72 -5.71 -16.04 7.37
N THR A 73 -6.28 -15.81 6.20
CA THR A 73 -6.16 -16.69 5.03
C THR A 73 -5.73 -15.89 3.78
N PRO A 74 -5.23 -16.54 2.72
CA PRO A 74 -4.89 -15.86 1.48
C PRO A 74 -6.06 -15.06 0.87
N GLU A 75 -7.30 -15.51 1.06
CA GLU A 75 -8.51 -14.83 0.57
C GLU A 75 -8.72 -13.46 1.24
N LEU A 76 -8.23 -13.28 2.48
CA LEU A 76 -8.23 -11.98 3.16
C LEU A 76 -7.35 -10.98 2.41
N VAL A 77 -6.22 -11.42 1.84
CA VAL A 77 -5.34 -10.57 1.03
C VAL A 77 -6.08 -10.03 -0.21
N SER A 78 -7.00 -10.82 -0.77
CA SER A 78 -7.84 -10.42 -1.90
C SER A 78 -8.84 -9.31 -1.56
N GLU A 79 -9.07 -8.97 -0.29
CA GLU A 79 -9.87 -7.80 0.11
C GLU A 79 -9.09 -6.48 -0.07
N PHE A 80 -7.77 -6.56 -0.15
CA PHE A 80 -6.89 -5.41 -0.35
C PHE A 80 -6.44 -5.30 -1.81
N ARG A 81 -6.14 -4.07 -2.24
CA ARG A 81 -5.60 -3.78 -3.57
C ARG A 81 -4.30 -3.02 -3.43
N PHE A 82 -3.18 -3.72 -3.66
CA PHE A 82 -1.85 -3.14 -3.56
C PHE A 82 -1.28 -2.72 -4.91
N ILE A 83 -1.58 -3.50 -5.96
CA ILE A 83 -1.11 -3.26 -7.32
C ILE A 83 -2.28 -3.36 -8.33
N PRO A 84 -2.19 -2.73 -9.51
CA PRO A 84 -3.28 -2.71 -10.48
C PRO A 84 -3.63 -4.10 -11.06
N ASN A 85 -2.64 -5.00 -11.17
CA ASN A 85 -2.80 -6.35 -11.74
C ASN A 85 -2.48 -7.42 -10.70
N GLN A 86 -3.12 -7.34 -9.54
CA GLN A 86 -2.95 -8.31 -8.45
C GLN A 86 -3.50 -9.67 -8.89
N THR A 87 -2.65 -10.69 -8.89
CA THR A 87 -3.00 -12.07 -9.25
C THR A 87 -3.11 -12.94 -8.02
N GLU A 88 -3.84 -14.05 -8.11
CA GLU A 88 -3.96 -15.03 -7.01
C GLU A 88 -2.59 -15.57 -6.56
N ALA A 89 -1.68 -15.81 -7.50
CA ALA A 89 -0.30 -16.22 -7.18
C ALA A 89 0.43 -15.15 -6.35
N MET A 90 0.24 -13.87 -6.67
CA MET A 90 0.82 -12.78 -5.87
C MET A 90 0.17 -12.69 -4.50
N GLU A 91 -1.15 -12.86 -4.39
CA GLU A 91 -1.85 -12.84 -3.10
C GLU A 91 -1.35 -13.95 -2.18
N PHE A 92 -1.08 -15.13 -2.74
CA PHE A 92 -0.44 -16.22 -2.01
C PHE A 92 0.97 -15.84 -1.54
N ASP A 93 1.80 -15.25 -2.41
CA ASP A 93 3.17 -14.82 -2.04
C ASP A 93 3.16 -13.73 -0.95
N ILE A 94 2.21 -12.78 -1.04
CA ILE A 94 1.99 -11.74 -0.02
C ILE A 94 1.62 -12.39 1.32
N PHE A 95 0.70 -13.35 1.29
CA PHE A 95 0.30 -14.07 2.50
C PHE A 95 1.46 -14.85 3.12
N GLN A 96 2.27 -15.54 2.30
CA GLN A 96 3.46 -16.23 2.80
C GLN A 96 4.44 -15.25 3.43
N ARG A 97 4.67 -14.09 2.79
CA ARG A 97 5.56 -13.06 3.33
C ARG A 97 5.03 -12.40 4.60
N TRP A 98 3.72 -12.22 4.75
CA TRP A 98 3.13 -11.66 5.96
C TRP A 98 3.19 -12.64 7.14
N LYS A 99 3.25 -13.94 6.86
CA LYS A 99 3.40 -14.98 7.88
C LYS A 99 4.83 -15.09 8.43
N GLU A 100 5.83 -14.62 7.68
CA GLU A 100 7.25 -14.60 8.06
C GLU A 100 7.54 -13.54 9.12
#